data_AF-A0A1T5G6V4-F1
#
_entry.id   AF-A0A1T5G6V4-F1
#
_cell.length_a   1.000
_cell.length_b   1.000
_cell.length_c   1.000
_cell.angle_alpha   90.00
_cell.angle_beta   90.00
_cell.angle_gamma   90.00
#
_symmetry.space_group_name_H-M   'P 1'
#
loop_
_entity.id
_entity.type
_entity.pdbx_description
1 polymer ?
#
loop_
_entity_poly.entity_id
_entity_poly.type
_entity_poly.pdbx_seq_one_letter_code
_entity_poly.pdbx_strand_id
1 'polypeptide(L)'
;MLKAKKLKIKNGILVFDEDLILVNPEEAHECEYACIIECRNGHKYGNDHFGVPVPHFLYLCNVKYGCDYDDALIASMHKACTEKWPYFKDVLKHQIAPIYDPDNCGYMLNSFEWNQAPTIGYFAVYEVLDPLFNYNYIPYFPAKIIR
;
A
#
# COMPACT_ATOMS: atom_id res chain seq x y z
N MET A 1 -19.44 11.97 -4.02
CA MET A 1 -18.18 12.75 -3.87
C MET A 1 -17.38 12.03 -2.80
N LEU A 2 -16.20 11.51 -3.13
CA LEU A 2 -15.25 10.97 -2.14
C LEU A 2 -14.88 12.10 -1.18
N LYS A 3 -15.05 11.90 0.14
CA LYS A 3 -14.64 12.91 1.12
C LYS A 3 -13.15 12.77 1.38
N ALA A 4 -12.40 13.81 1.04
CA ALA A 4 -10.97 13.88 1.35
C ALA A 4 -10.75 14.25 2.82
N LYS A 5 -9.86 13.50 3.48
CA LYS A 5 -9.27 13.81 4.79
C LYS A 5 -7.96 14.58 4.58
N LYS A 6 -7.61 15.40 5.57
CA LYS A 6 -6.33 16.13 5.64
C LYS A 6 -5.67 15.84 6.98
N LEU A 7 -4.39 15.50 6.96
CA LEU A 7 -3.56 15.26 8.13
C LEU A 7 -2.28 16.08 8.02
N LYS A 8 -1.95 16.83 9.07
CA LYS A 8 -0.64 17.49 9.16
C LYS A 8 0.42 16.44 9.44
N ILE A 9 1.51 16.50 8.67
CA ILE A 9 2.71 15.69 8.86
C ILE A 9 3.92 16.62 9.08
N LYS A 10 5.08 16.09 9.48
CA LYS A 10 6.26 16.87 9.94
C LYS A 10 6.56 18.14 9.11
N ASN A 11 6.54 18.01 7.77
CA ASN A 11 6.85 19.08 6.82
C ASN A 11 5.81 19.19 5.69
N GLY A 12 4.51 18.99 5.99
CA GLY A 12 3.48 19.11 4.96
C GLY A 12 2.09 18.70 5.39
N ILE A 13 1.23 18.49 4.39
CA ILE A 13 -0.13 18.00 4.58
C ILE A 13 -0.35 16.78 3.70
N LEU A 14 -0.72 15.66 4.32
CA LEU A 14 -1.21 14.48 3.65
C LEU A 14 -2.71 14.64 3.38
N VAL A 15 -3.10 14.55 2.12
CA VAL A 15 -4.51 14.56 1.68
C VAL A 15 -4.84 13.19 1.13
N PHE A 16 -5.89 12.55 1.63
CA PHE A 16 -6.22 11.16 1.29
C PHE A 16 -7.72 10.90 1.42
N ASP A 17 -8.24 9.91 0.68
CA ASP A 17 -9.66 9.54 0.75
C ASP A 17 -10.04 8.88 2.07
N GLU A 18 -11.32 9.05 2.46
CA GLU A 18 -11.83 8.54 3.74
C GLU A 18 -11.80 7.02 3.88
N ASP A 19 -11.81 6.30 2.75
CA ASP A 19 -11.80 4.83 2.67
C ASP A 19 -10.42 4.21 2.95
N LEU A 20 -9.35 5.02 2.97
CA LEU A 20 -8.02 4.57 3.36
C LEU A 20 -7.93 4.47 4.89
N ILE A 21 -7.51 3.30 5.39
CA ILE A 21 -7.29 3.07 6.82
C ILE A 21 -5.89 3.55 7.19
N LEU A 22 -5.80 4.69 7.87
CA LEU A 22 -4.55 5.18 8.45
C LEU A 22 -4.17 4.34 9.68
N VAL A 23 -3.01 3.69 9.64
CA VAL A 23 -2.65 2.66 10.64
C VAL A 23 -1.77 3.15 11.79
N ASN A 24 -0.98 4.21 11.59
CA ASN A 24 -0.08 4.83 12.58
C ASN A 24 -0.27 6.36 12.70
N PRO A 25 -1.49 6.87 12.99
CA PRO A 25 -1.76 8.31 13.03
C PRO A 25 -0.93 9.10 14.06
N GLU A 26 -0.49 8.45 15.13
CA GLU A 26 0.31 9.04 16.20
C GLU A 26 1.69 9.52 15.73
N GLU A 27 2.26 8.89 14.70
CA GLU A 27 3.59 9.19 14.17
C GLU A 27 3.59 10.37 13.17
N ALA A 28 2.42 10.98 12.91
CA ALA A 28 2.26 11.97 11.85
C ALA A 28 3.23 13.15 11.96
N HIS A 29 3.46 13.64 13.17
CA HIS A 29 4.34 14.77 13.43
C HIS A 29 5.83 14.47 13.21
N GLU A 30 6.22 13.19 13.12
CA GLU A 30 7.60 12.74 12.91
C GLU A 30 7.86 12.24 11.49
N CYS A 31 6.79 11.96 10.74
CA CYS A 31 6.85 11.40 9.39
C CYS A 31 6.79 12.48 8.31
N GLU A 32 7.55 12.29 7.25
CA GLU A 32 7.58 13.17 6.08
C GLU A 32 6.81 12.61 4.88
N TYR A 33 6.61 11.29 4.83
CA TYR A 33 6.04 10.57 3.71
C TYR A 33 4.95 9.58 4.16
N ALA A 34 4.31 8.96 3.18
CA ALA A 34 3.32 7.92 3.42
C ALA A 34 3.37 6.85 2.33
N CYS A 35 2.91 5.65 2.68
CA CYS A 35 2.81 4.49 1.83
C CYS A 35 1.38 3.98 1.84
N ILE A 36 0.87 3.61 0.67
CA ILE A 36 -0.37 2.87 0.52
C ILE A 36 -0.03 1.39 0.45
N ILE A 37 -0.75 0.59 1.24
CA ILE A 37 -0.67 -0.86 1.21
C ILE A 37 -1.96 -1.36 0.56
N GLU A 38 -1.80 -1.98 -0.61
CA GLU A 38 -2.88 -2.56 -1.41
C GLU A 38 -2.76 -4.08 -1.43
N CYS A 39 -3.89 -4.78 -1.54
CA CYS A 39 -3.91 -6.19 -1.85
C CYS A 39 -4.47 -6.42 -3.26
N ARG A 40 -3.63 -6.88 -4.19
CA ARG A 40 -4.12 -7.45 -5.45
C ARG A 40 -5.07 -8.61 -5.12
N ASN A 41 -6.17 -8.69 -5.86
CA ASN A 41 -7.27 -9.63 -5.60
C ASN A 41 -7.95 -9.48 -4.22
N GLY A 42 -7.70 -8.36 -3.51
CA GLY A 42 -8.19 -8.14 -2.16
C GLY A 42 -9.71 -8.09 -2.04
N HIS A 43 -10.41 -7.61 -3.07
CA HIS A 43 -11.86 -7.62 -3.09
C HIS A 43 -12.44 -9.04 -3.11
N LYS A 44 -11.99 -9.90 -4.04
CA LYS A 44 -12.47 -11.29 -4.13
C LYS A 44 -12.02 -12.11 -2.93
N TYR A 45 -10.71 -12.10 -2.62
CA TYR A 45 -10.16 -12.88 -1.51
C TYR A 45 -10.82 -12.52 -0.19
N GLY A 46 -10.97 -11.22 0.09
CA GLY A 46 -11.61 -10.74 1.31
C GLY A 46 -13.08 -11.17 1.42
N ASN A 47 -13.88 -11.00 0.36
CA ASN A 47 -15.27 -11.44 0.39
C ASN A 47 -15.41 -12.96 0.57
N ASP A 48 -14.58 -13.75 -0.12
CA ASP A 48 -14.62 -15.21 -0.08
C ASP A 48 -14.19 -15.77 1.30
N HIS A 49 -13.32 -15.08 2.05
CA HIS A 49 -12.73 -15.60 3.30
C HIS A 49 -13.19 -14.88 4.57
N PHE A 50 -13.53 -13.59 4.48
CA PHE A 50 -13.83 -12.73 5.63
C PHE A 50 -15.21 -12.06 5.53
N GLY A 51 -15.93 -12.23 4.41
CA GLY A 51 -17.21 -11.57 4.15
C GLY A 51 -17.11 -10.06 3.91
N VAL A 52 -15.90 -9.52 3.80
CA VAL A 52 -15.61 -8.09 3.53
C VAL A 52 -14.35 -7.97 2.67
N PRO A 53 -14.25 -6.99 1.74
CA PRO A 53 -13.04 -6.81 0.94
C PRO A 53 -11.83 -6.46 1.82
N VAL A 54 -10.62 -6.87 1.41
CA VAL A 54 -9.38 -6.40 2.03
C VAL A 54 -9.30 -4.88 1.83
N PRO A 55 -9.21 -4.07 2.89
CA PRO A 55 -9.17 -2.62 2.75
C PRO A 55 -7.81 -2.14 2.24
N HIS A 56 -7.77 -0.91 1.74
CA HIS A 56 -6.52 -0.20 1.49
C HIS A 56 -6.05 0.49 2.77
N PHE A 57 -4.76 0.37 3.07
CA PHE A 57 -4.16 1.00 4.25
C PHE A 57 -3.23 2.14 3.86
N LEU A 58 -3.01 3.05 4.80
CA LEU A 58 -2.09 4.17 4.70
C LEU A 58 -1.15 4.14 5.90
N TYR A 59 0.16 4.09 5.66
CA TYR A 59 1.21 4.04 6.67
C TYR A 59 2.14 5.24 6.52
N LEU A 60 2.36 6.00 7.59
CA LEU A 60 3.26 7.15 7.61
C LEU A 60 4.71 6.67 7.81
N CYS A 61 5.67 7.24 7.09
CA CYS A 61 7.08 6.86 7.20
C CYS A 61 8.00 8.02 6.78
N ASN A 62 9.31 7.76 6.81
CA ASN A 62 10.35 8.70 6.37
C ASN A 62 11.09 8.25 5.11
N VAL A 63 10.58 7.24 4.41
CA VAL A 63 11.15 6.78 3.14
C VAL A 63 10.25 7.24 1.99
N LYS A 64 10.83 7.95 1.03
CA LYS A 64 10.08 8.62 -0.03
C LYS A 64 9.60 7.66 -1.13
N TYR A 65 10.46 6.77 -1.59
CA TYR A 65 10.20 5.94 -2.76
C TYR A 65 10.04 4.47 -2.37
N GLY A 66 9.09 3.79 -3.01
CA GLY A 66 8.79 2.40 -2.70
C GLY A 66 9.94 1.43 -3.04
N CYS A 67 10.82 1.80 -3.96
CA CYS A 67 12.04 1.03 -4.26
C CYS A 67 13.05 1.02 -3.10
N ASP A 68 12.94 1.96 -2.16
CA ASP A 68 13.85 2.13 -1.04
C ASP A 68 13.28 1.54 0.27
N TYR A 69 12.13 0.85 0.21
CA TYR A 69 11.55 0.20 1.38
C TYR A 69 12.34 -1.07 1.74
N ASP A 70 12.92 -1.07 2.93
CA ASP A 70 13.62 -2.24 3.46
C ASP A 70 12.67 -3.22 4.17
N ASP A 71 13.18 -4.41 4.48
CA ASP A 71 12.43 -5.46 5.15
C ASP A 71 11.92 -5.03 6.55
N ALA A 72 12.65 -4.14 7.24
CA ALA A 72 12.28 -3.69 8.57
C ALA A 72 11.05 -2.76 8.52
N LEU A 73 11.03 -1.83 7.57
CA LEU A 73 9.90 -0.96 7.29
C LEU A 73 8.70 -1.76 6.78
N ILE A 74 8.91 -2.74 5.89
CA ILE A 74 7.82 -3.62 5.43
C ILE A 74 7.23 -4.41 6.60
N ALA A 75 8.07 -4.94 7.49
CA ALA A 75 7.62 -5.65 8.68
C ALA A 75 6.83 -4.73 9.64
N SER A 76 7.23 -3.47 9.81
CA SER A 76 6.47 -2.51 10.63
C SER A 76 5.10 -2.19 10.02
N MET A 77 5.02 -2.03 8.69
CA MET A 77 3.75 -1.88 7.97
C MET A 77 2.84 -3.08 8.19
N HIS A 78 3.36 -4.31 8.06
CA HIS A 78 2.57 -5.54 8.29
C HIS A 78 2.01 -5.63 9.69
N LYS A 79 2.83 -5.28 10.68
CA LYS A 79 2.42 -5.24 12.08
C LYS A 79 1.27 -4.24 12.28
N ALA A 80 1.44 -3.00 11.82
CA ALA A 80 0.42 -1.96 11.97
C ALA A 80 -0.90 -2.31 11.25
N CYS A 81 -0.83 -2.85 10.03
CA CYS A 81 -2.02 -3.33 9.31
C CYS A 81 -2.71 -4.48 10.05
N THR A 82 -1.95 -5.43 10.61
CA THR A 82 -2.50 -6.55 11.40
C THR A 82 -3.16 -6.07 12.70
N GLU A 83 -2.58 -5.09 13.38
CA GLU A 83 -3.14 -4.52 14.60
C GLU A 83 -4.46 -3.79 14.35
N LYS A 84 -4.58 -3.11 13.19
CA LYS A 84 -5.83 -2.41 12.80
C LYS A 84 -6.87 -3.34 12.18
N TRP A 85 -6.45 -4.34 11.44
CA TRP A 85 -7.32 -5.29 10.74
C TRP A 85 -6.73 -6.71 10.86
N PRO A 86 -7.11 -7.49 11.88
CA PRO A 86 -6.47 -8.77 12.19
C PRO A 86 -6.43 -9.80 11.06
N TYR A 87 -7.39 -9.75 10.13
CA TYR A 87 -7.42 -10.60 8.94
C TYR A 87 -6.24 -10.37 7.98
N PHE A 88 -5.53 -9.24 8.10
CA PHE A 88 -4.32 -8.97 7.33
C PHE A 88 -3.27 -10.07 7.52
N LYS A 89 -3.19 -10.65 8.72
CA LYS A 89 -2.28 -11.77 9.01
C LYS A 89 -2.56 -12.98 8.12
N ASP A 90 -3.82 -13.24 7.80
CA ASP A 90 -4.19 -14.36 6.94
C ASP A 90 -3.96 -14.03 5.46
N VAL A 91 -4.15 -12.77 5.06
CA VAL A 91 -3.74 -12.30 3.72
C VAL A 91 -2.25 -12.55 3.50
N LEU A 92 -1.40 -12.20 4.46
CA LEU A 92 0.05 -12.40 4.38
C LEU A 92 0.45 -13.88 4.20
N LYS A 93 -0.23 -14.81 4.87
CA LYS A 93 0.05 -16.25 4.79
C LYS A 93 -0.32 -16.88 3.45
N HIS A 94 -1.27 -16.30 2.73
CA HIS A 94 -1.81 -16.85 1.48
C HIS A 94 -1.24 -16.20 0.23
N GLN A 95 -0.21 -15.36 0.37
CA GLN A 95 0.55 -14.87 -0.77
C GLN A 95 1.30 -16.01 -1.44
N ILE A 96 1.29 -16.02 -2.77
CA ILE A 96 2.06 -16.96 -3.59
C ILE A 96 3.19 -16.18 -4.24
N ALA A 97 4.42 -16.69 -4.15
CA ALA A 97 5.55 -16.12 -4.87
C ALA A 97 5.50 -16.52 -6.36
N PRO A 98 5.88 -15.63 -7.28
CA PRO A 98 6.01 -16.01 -8.69
C PRO A 98 7.15 -17.01 -8.87
N ILE A 99 6.93 -18.03 -9.71
CA ILE A 99 7.94 -18.99 -10.15
C ILE A 99 8.21 -18.69 -11.62
N TYR A 100 9.35 -18.06 -11.90
CA TYR A 100 9.74 -17.69 -13.26
C TYR A 100 10.28 -18.91 -14.02
N ASP A 101 9.93 -18.99 -15.30
CA ASP A 101 10.45 -20.00 -16.22
C ASP A 101 11.93 -19.68 -16.55
N PRO A 102 12.88 -20.56 -16.20
CA PRO A 102 14.30 -20.33 -16.48
C PRO A 102 14.63 -20.38 -17.98
N ASP A 103 13.82 -21.08 -18.77
CA ASP A 103 14.05 -21.29 -20.20
C ASP A 103 13.33 -20.24 -21.05
N ASN A 104 12.28 -19.60 -20.51
CA ASN A 104 11.50 -18.57 -21.19
C ASN A 104 11.42 -17.28 -20.36
N CYS A 105 12.39 -16.37 -20.58
CA CYS A 105 12.44 -15.09 -19.90
C CYS A 105 11.11 -14.33 -19.98
N GLY A 106 10.57 -13.92 -18.83
CA GLY A 106 9.32 -13.17 -18.71
C GLY A 106 8.07 -14.03 -18.51
N TYR A 107 8.17 -15.36 -18.59
CA TYR A 107 7.06 -16.27 -18.31
C TYR A 107 7.08 -16.76 -16.86
N MET A 108 5.89 -16.99 -16.30
CA MET A 108 5.72 -17.56 -14.96
C MET A 108 5.04 -18.93 -15.06
N LEU A 109 5.66 -19.95 -14.46
CA LEU A 109 5.17 -21.32 -14.42
C LEU A 109 3.88 -21.45 -13.59
N ASN A 110 3.69 -20.59 -12.59
CA ASN A 110 2.52 -20.55 -11.70
C ASN A 110 1.70 -19.26 -11.86
N SER A 111 1.65 -18.70 -13.08
CA SER A 111 0.96 -17.44 -13.34
C SER A 111 -0.52 -17.46 -12.91
N PHE A 112 -1.20 -18.60 -13.08
CA PHE A 112 -2.60 -18.74 -12.69
C PHE A 112 -2.78 -18.64 -11.18
N GLU A 113 -2.04 -19.44 -10.40
CA GLU A 113 -2.11 -19.43 -8.93
C GLU A 113 -1.68 -18.06 -8.38
N TRP A 114 -0.60 -17.49 -8.90
CA TRP A 114 -0.09 -16.18 -8.48
C TRP A 114 -1.11 -15.06 -8.70
N ASN A 115 -1.82 -15.07 -9.84
CA ASN A 115 -2.84 -14.07 -10.14
C ASN A 115 -4.10 -14.22 -9.27
N GLN A 116 -4.42 -15.45 -8.82
CA GLN A 116 -5.56 -15.72 -7.94
C GLN A 116 -5.22 -15.51 -6.46
N ALA A 117 -3.95 -15.58 -6.07
CA ALA A 117 -3.52 -15.31 -4.70
C ALA A 117 -3.72 -13.84 -4.32
N PRO A 118 -4.06 -13.54 -3.05
CA PRO A 118 -3.86 -12.20 -2.55
C PRO A 118 -2.37 -11.84 -2.63
N THR A 119 -2.03 -10.62 -3.00
CA THR A 119 -0.63 -10.17 -3.02
C THR A 119 -0.56 -8.74 -2.56
N ILE A 120 0.27 -8.48 -1.55
CA ILE A 120 0.44 -7.15 -0.99
C ILE A 120 1.39 -6.35 -1.87
N GLY A 121 0.98 -5.13 -2.22
CA GLY A 121 1.80 -4.11 -2.87
C GLY A 121 1.97 -2.89 -1.98
N TYR A 122 3.11 -2.21 -2.13
CA TYR A 122 3.47 -1.00 -1.39
C TYR A 122 3.70 0.13 -2.38
N PHE A 123 2.97 1.23 -2.23
CA PHE A 123 2.99 2.34 -3.17
C PHE A 123 3.28 3.63 -2.41
N ALA A 124 4.39 4.29 -2.74
CA ALA A 124 4.69 5.60 -2.19
C ALA A 124 3.58 6.60 -2.56
N VAL A 125 3.15 7.39 -1.57
CA VAL A 125 2.21 8.49 -1.82
C VAL A 125 2.93 9.59 -2.56
N TYR A 126 2.33 10.01 -3.68
CA TYR A 126 2.85 11.07 -4.53
C TYR A 126 2.98 12.41 -3.77
N GLU A 127 4.16 13.00 -3.86
CA GLU A 127 4.42 14.38 -3.45
C GLU A 127 4.14 15.32 -4.63
N VAL A 128 3.26 16.30 -4.42
CA VAL A 128 2.90 17.26 -5.47
C VAL A 128 4.15 18.01 -5.94
N LEU A 129 4.36 18.05 -7.27
CA LEU A 129 5.54 18.62 -7.93
C LEU A 129 6.84 17.83 -7.73
N ASP A 130 6.75 16.55 -7.38
CA ASP A 130 7.93 15.67 -7.43
C ASP A 130 8.50 15.63 -8.87
N PRO A 131 9.79 15.98 -9.05
CA PRO A 131 10.41 16.10 -10.38
C PRO A 131 10.52 14.77 -11.14
N LEU A 132 10.33 13.62 -10.48
CA LEU A 132 10.30 12.32 -11.15
C LEU A 132 8.98 12.06 -11.90
N PHE A 133 7.95 12.86 -11.63
CA PHE A 133 6.64 12.71 -12.25
C PHE A 133 6.35 13.87 -13.19
N ASN A 134 5.61 13.57 -14.27
CA ASN A 134 5.15 14.59 -15.19
C ASN A 134 4.18 15.55 -14.47
N TYR A 135 4.13 16.82 -14.86
CA TYR A 135 3.28 17.85 -14.25
C TYR A 135 1.79 17.46 -14.20
N ASN A 136 1.34 16.65 -15.17
CA ASN A 136 -0.04 16.15 -15.26
C ASN A 136 -0.22 14.74 -14.65
N TYR A 137 0.72 14.28 -13.81
CA TYR A 137 0.61 12.98 -13.17
C TYR A 137 -0.60 12.95 -12.23
N ILE A 138 -1.46 11.96 -12.45
CA ILE A 138 -2.58 11.65 -11.58
C ILE A 138 -2.18 10.38 -10.82
N PRO A 139 -2.04 10.43 -9.49
CA PRO A 139 -1.70 9.25 -8.72
C PRO A 139 -2.80 8.19 -8.84
N TYR A 140 -2.40 6.92 -8.94
CA TYR A 140 -3.33 5.79 -9.05
C TYR A 140 -4.30 5.72 -7.86
N PHE A 141 -3.78 6.04 -6.67
CA PHE A 141 -4.59 6.19 -5.48
C PHE A 141 -4.90 7.65 -5.18
N PRO A 142 -6.08 7.93 -4.60
CA PRO A 142 -6.49 9.28 -4.24
C PRO A 142 -5.83 9.74 -2.93
N ALA A 143 -4.49 9.74 -2.90
CA ALA A 143 -3.68 10.29 -1.84
C ALA A 143 -2.51 11.09 -2.40
N LYS A 144 -2.15 12.19 -1.73
CA LYS A 144 -1.03 13.05 -2.10
C LYS A 144 -0.49 13.83 -0.91
N ILE A 145 0.78 14.19 -0.98
CA ILE A 145 1.46 15.09 -0.03
C ILE A 145 1.62 16.46 -0.67
N ILE A 146 1.33 17.51 0.08
CA ILE A 146 1.50 18.91 -0.30
C ILE A 146 2.50 19.55 0.65
N ARG A 147 3.50 20.24 0.09
CA ARG A 147 4.51 21.03 0.80
C ARG A 147 4.57 22.45 0.27
#